data_AF-A0A937WK74-F1
#
_entry.id   AF-A0A937WK74-F1
#
_cell.length_a   1.000
_cell.length_b   1.000
_cell.length_c   1.000
_cell.angle_alpha   90.00
_cell.angle_beta   90.00
_cell.angle_gamma   90.00
#
_symmetry.space_group_name_H-M   'P 1'
#
loop_
_entity.id
_entity.type
_entity.pdbx_description
1 polymer ?
#
loop_
_entity_poly.entity_id
_entity_poly.type
_entity_poly.pdbx_seq_one_letter_code
_entity_poly.pdbx_strand_id
1 'polypeptide(L)'
;MNWTKFGWQGLTVEIPDNWEIGGLSGDYKSGYLRLDDGEIPRLELKWSKARGKNPDLQKVLDEYFKLVRKDFRKKDSSLNIKRNINLVKDESFSENRNVTFFSWKSDVRANGAIWHCHECKRIVVVQVIGHLKENMRDITLRIFNSISDHPPGYTNLWSAYQLNVEIPRRYRLDKQKLMSGYLLLSFVDGSRTIAVERYGPADVLLKERDLETWFRRTYAKAIAGYGFSVEKRDTEYDERIELDGSTSRIIDKVPMSPVLLVDKVMRRTSFAAQLWHCHKSNRIFAVRVVLKGEAAKIAREVADSIQCCSANSGDGMNGI
;
A
#
# COMPACT_ATOMS: atom_id res chain seq x y z
N MET A 1 -21.80 3.92 -7.22
CA MET A 1 -20.53 4.14 -6.50
C MET A 1 -19.77 2.83 -6.54
N ASN A 2 -18.61 2.83 -7.19
CA ASN A 2 -17.74 1.67 -7.20
C ASN A 2 -16.91 1.64 -5.91
N TRP A 3 -16.43 0.45 -5.57
CA TRP A 3 -15.65 0.24 -4.36
C TRP A 3 -14.35 -0.47 -4.72
N THR A 4 -13.31 -0.14 -3.98
CA THR A 4 -11.99 -0.75 -4.15
C THR A 4 -11.43 -1.13 -2.79
N LYS A 5 -10.57 -2.15 -2.80
CA LYS A 5 -9.82 -2.55 -1.61
C LYS A 5 -8.60 -1.65 -1.50
N PHE A 6 -8.42 -1.04 -0.34
CA PHE A 6 -7.29 -0.18 -0.03
C PHE A 6 -6.46 -0.82 1.08
N GLY A 7 -5.15 -0.84 0.91
CA GLY A 7 -4.20 -1.36 1.90
C GLY A 7 -3.11 -0.36 2.26
N TRP A 8 -2.81 -0.23 3.55
CA TRP A 8 -1.69 0.58 4.02
C TRP A 8 -1.16 0.11 5.36
N GLN A 9 0.16 -0.10 5.47
CA GLN A 9 0.84 -0.48 6.74
C GLN A 9 0.23 -1.73 7.42
N GLY A 10 -0.28 -2.68 6.63
CA GLY A 10 -0.94 -3.89 7.14
C GLY A 10 -2.35 -3.66 7.68
N LEU A 11 -2.96 -2.51 7.38
CA LEU A 11 -4.41 -2.30 7.50
C LEU A 11 -5.02 -2.49 6.10
N THR A 12 -6.21 -3.08 6.00
CA THR A 12 -7.01 -3.10 4.77
C THR A 12 -8.43 -2.66 5.02
N VAL A 13 -9.07 -2.03 4.03
CA VAL A 13 -10.45 -1.54 4.12
C VAL A 13 -11.04 -1.41 2.71
N GLU A 14 -12.35 -1.62 2.55
CA GLU A 14 -13.05 -1.23 1.32
C GLU A 14 -13.46 0.24 1.40
N ILE A 15 -13.17 0.99 0.34
CA ILE A 15 -13.50 2.41 0.21
C ILE A 15 -14.14 2.70 -1.15
N PRO A 16 -14.92 3.78 -1.28
CA PRO A 16 -15.28 4.32 -2.58
C PRO A 16 -14.04 4.60 -3.43
N ASP A 17 -14.10 4.26 -4.72
CA ASP A 17 -12.97 4.36 -5.65
C ASP A 17 -12.54 5.80 -5.98
N ASN A 18 -13.40 6.78 -5.68
CA ASN A 18 -13.11 8.20 -5.84
C ASN A 18 -12.43 8.84 -4.63
N TRP A 19 -12.14 8.07 -3.57
CA TRP A 19 -11.41 8.58 -2.40
C TRP A 19 -9.90 8.40 -2.58
N GLU A 20 -9.15 9.47 -2.38
CA GLU A 20 -7.70 9.51 -2.60
C GLU A 20 -6.96 9.92 -1.32
N ILE A 21 -5.66 9.61 -1.25
CA ILE A 21 -4.84 9.94 -0.08
C ILE A 21 -4.74 11.45 0.10
N GLY A 22 -5.32 11.97 1.18
CA GLY A 22 -5.27 13.37 1.57
C GLY A 22 -4.24 13.69 2.66
N GLY A 23 -3.86 12.69 3.45
CA GLY A 23 -2.88 12.86 4.53
C GLY A 23 -2.26 11.54 4.95
N LEU A 24 -0.96 11.57 5.25
CA LEU A 24 -0.22 10.36 5.60
C LEU A 24 0.99 10.68 6.48
N SER A 25 1.16 9.96 7.59
CA SER A 25 2.35 10.09 8.46
C SER A 25 2.61 8.84 9.30
N GLY A 26 3.82 8.74 9.84
CA GLY A 26 4.24 7.67 10.74
C GLY A 26 4.68 6.39 10.02
N ASP A 27 4.66 5.28 10.74
CA ASP A 27 5.19 3.98 10.32
C ASP A 27 4.26 2.83 10.70
N TYR A 28 4.75 1.59 10.56
CA TYR A 28 3.98 0.39 10.90
C TYR A 28 3.53 0.33 12.38
N LYS A 29 4.31 0.91 13.30
CA LYS A 29 4.02 0.88 14.75
C LYS A 29 3.06 1.99 15.15
N SER A 30 3.19 3.17 14.56
CA SER A 30 2.32 4.32 14.87
C SER A 30 2.22 5.23 13.66
N GLY A 31 1.00 5.52 13.22
CA GLY A 31 0.79 6.37 12.05
C GLY A 31 -0.63 6.84 11.88
N TYR A 32 -0.82 7.59 10.81
CA TYR A 32 -2.07 8.23 10.43
C TYR A 32 -2.23 8.20 8.91
N LEU A 33 -3.44 7.92 8.46
CA LEU A 33 -3.89 7.96 7.08
C LEU A 33 -5.21 8.71 7.03
N ARG A 34 -5.35 9.59 6.04
CA ARG A 34 -6.58 10.28 5.69
C ARG A 34 -6.85 10.13 4.21
N LEU A 35 -8.10 9.81 3.89
CA LEU A 35 -8.61 9.79 2.53
C LEU A 35 -9.67 10.88 2.36
N ASP A 36 -9.59 11.61 1.24
CA ASP A 36 -10.43 12.74 0.89
C ASP A 36 -11.19 12.42 -0.41
N ASP A 37 -12.37 13.02 -0.62
CA ASP A 37 -13.11 12.94 -1.91
C ASP A 37 -12.83 14.13 -2.85
N GLY A 38 -11.88 14.98 -2.48
CA GLY A 38 -11.55 16.23 -3.18
C GLY A 38 -12.14 17.48 -2.52
N GLU A 39 -13.17 17.35 -1.68
CA GLU A 39 -13.78 18.47 -0.96
C GLU A 39 -13.53 18.40 0.54
N ILE A 40 -13.78 17.23 1.14
CA ILE A 40 -13.63 17.00 2.57
C ILE A 40 -12.89 15.70 2.85
N PRO A 41 -12.28 15.58 4.05
CA PRO A 41 -11.92 14.28 4.59
C PRO A 41 -13.13 13.35 4.67
N ARG A 42 -12.92 12.09 4.30
CA ARG A 42 -13.96 11.05 4.27
C ARG A 42 -13.66 9.87 5.17
N LEU A 43 -12.39 9.48 5.26
CA LEU A 43 -11.93 8.43 6.15
C LEU A 43 -10.65 8.87 6.83
N GLU A 44 -10.61 8.76 8.16
CA GLU A 44 -9.37 8.89 8.91
C GLU A 44 -9.09 7.61 9.69
N LEU A 45 -7.84 7.16 9.61
CA LEU A 45 -7.29 6.03 10.33
C LEU A 45 -6.07 6.50 11.11
N LYS A 46 -6.05 6.23 12.41
CA LYS A 46 -4.87 6.42 13.25
C LYS A 46 -4.59 5.13 13.98
N TRP A 47 -3.35 4.64 13.94
CA TRP A 47 -2.95 3.43 14.65
C TRP A 47 -1.74 3.69 15.52
N SER A 48 -1.62 2.89 16.59
CA SER A 48 -0.45 2.86 17.46
C SER A 48 -0.31 1.50 18.13
N LYS A 49 0.90 1.11 18.50
CA LYS A 49 1.14 -0.08 19.31
C LYS A 49 0.74 0.17 20.77
N ALA A 50 -0.05 -0.72 21.35
CA ALA A 50 -0.42 -0.65 22.76
C ALA A 50 0.81 -0.80 23.66
N ARG A 51 0.87 0.00 24.74
CA ARG A 51 1.94 -0.07 25.76
C ARG A 51 1.69 -1.14 26.84
N GLY A 52 0.55 -1.83 26.79
CA GLY A 52 0.15 -2.87 27.75
C GLY A 52 -0.94 -3.79 27.19
N LYS A 53 -1.30 -4.84 27.95
CA LYS A 53 -2.28 -5.84 27.50
C LYS A 53 -3.71 -5.30 27.38
N ASN A 54 -4.10 -4.41 28.28
CA ASN A 54 -5.45 -3.84 28.36
C ASN A 54 -5.36 -2.30 28.38
N PRO A 55 -5.20 -1.64 27.22
CA PRO A 55 -5.20 -0.19 27.16
C PRO A 55 -6.60 0.38 27.47
N ASP A 56 -6.64 1.50 28.19
CA ASP A 56 -7.86 2.27 28.42
C ASP A 56 -8.25 3.05 27.16
N LEU A 57 -9.21 2.53 26.41
CA LEU A 57 -9.68 3.13 25.17
C LEU A 57 -10.37 4.49 25.39
N GLN A 58 -11.01 4.70 26.55
CA GLN A 58 -11.66 5.98 26.86
C GLN A 58 -10.62 7.08 27.02
N LYS A 59 -9.53 6.78 27.73
CA LYS A 59 -8.40 7.71 27.86
C LYS A 59 -7.73 8.01 26.52
N VAL A 60 -7.60 7.01 25.64
CA VAL A 60 -7.07 7.25 24.27
C VAL A 60 -8.02 8.14 23.46
N LEU A 61 -9.34 7.92 23.57
CA LEU A 61 -10.33 8.80 22.95
C LEU A 61 -10.30 10.22 23.51
N ASP A 62 -10.05 10.41 24.81
CA ASP A 62 -9.93 11.74 25.40
C ASP A 62 -8.78 12.52 24.77
N GLU A 63 -7.59 11.92 24.68
CA GLU A 63 -6.44 12.53 24.02
C GLU A 63 -6.69 12.78 22.53
N TYR A 64 -7.37 11.85 21.86
CA TYR A 64 -7.78 12.04 20.47
C TYR A 64 -8.71 13.25 20.30
N PHE A 65 -9.79 13.35 21.09
CA PHE A 65 -10.74 14.45 20.99
C PHE A 65 -10.18 15.79 21.45
N LYS A 66 -9.13 15.82 22.30
CA LYS A 66 -8.38 17.06 22.56
C LYS A 66 -7.74 17.61 21.27
N LEU A 67 -7.17 16.73 20.45
CA LEU A 67 -6.61 17.11 19.14
C LEU A 67 -7.70 17.57 18.18
N VAL A 68 -8.79 16.80 18.05
CA VAL A 68 -9.93 17.18 17.21
C VAL A 68 -10.48 18.56 17.61
N ARG A 69 -10.70 18.81 18.91
CA ARG A 69 -11.16 20.13 19.38
C ARG A 69 -10.19 21.25 19.02
N LYS A 70 -8.88 21.01 19.01
CA LYS A 70 -7.88 22.03 18.65
C LYS A 70 -7.97 22.41 17.17
N ASP A 71 -8.22 21.44 16.30
CA ASP A 71 -8.34 21.67 14.86
C ASP A 71 -9.64 22.40 14.52
N PHE A 72 -10.74 22.09 15.21
CA PHE A 72 -12.05 22.73 14.98
C PHE A 72 -12.29 24.02 15.77
N ARG A 73 -11.58 24.28 16.89
CA ARG A 73 -11.62 25.58 17.58
C ARG A 73 -11.19 26.75 16.69
N LYS A 74 -10.36 26.49 15.67
CA LYS A 74 -10.00 27.50 14.66
C LYS A 74 -11.17 27.94 13.76
N LYS A 75 -12.28 27.19 13.75
CA LYS A 75 -13.43 27.39 12.85
C LYS A 75 -14.72 27.84 13.56
N ASP A 76 -14.64 28.28 14.82
CA ASP A 76 -15.79 28.78 15.60
C ASP A 76 -17.00 27.82 15.67
N SER A 77 -16.74 26.50 15.66
CA SER A 77 -17.79 25.47 15.65
C SER A 77 -17.88 24.73 16.99
N SER A 78 -19.09 24.56 17.52
CA SER A 78 -19.34 23.72 18.70
C SER A 78 -19.25 22.23 18.33
N LEU A 79 -18.35 21.48 18.99
CA LEU A 79 -18.18 20.05 18.77
C LEU A 79 -19.05 19.24 19.75
N ASN A 80 -20.07 18.55 19.24
CA ASN A 80 -20.90 17.63 20.02
C ASN A 80 -20.36 16.19 19.85
N ILE A 81 -20.00 15.53 20.96
CA ILE A 81 -19.44 14.16 20.95
C ILE A 81 -20.37 13.22 21.70
N LYS A 82 -20.67 12.07 21.10
CA LYS A 82 -21.36 10.94 21.74
C LYS A 82 -20.45 9.71 21.73
N ARG A 83 -20.35 9.01 22.85
CA ARG A 83 -19.58 7.76 23.01
C ARG A 83 -20.49 6.59 23.33
N ASN A 84 -19.96 5.38 23.21
CA ASN A 84 -20.66 4.14 23.53
C ASN A 84 -21.98 4.02 22.77
N ILE A 85 -21.99 4.53 21.53
CA ILE A 85 -23.15 4.41 20.65
C ILE A 85 -23.18 3.03 20.01
N ASN A 86 -24.35 2.57 19.56
CA ASN A 86 -24.44 1.33 18.80
C ASN A 86 -24.39 1.66 17.30
N LEU A 87 -23.22 1.45 16.67
CA LEU A 87 -23.02 1.66 15.23
C LEU A 87 -23.09 0.35 14.44
N VAL A 88 -22.27 -0.63 14.83
CA VAL A 88 -22.20 -1.96 14.20
C VAL A 88 -22.87 -2.96 15.13
N LYS A 89 -23.86 -3.69 14.60
CA LYS A 89 -24.57 -4.75 15.32
C LYS A 89 -23.93 -6.13 15.15
N ASP A 90 -23.05 -6.26 14.15
CA ASP A 90 -22.35 -7.50 13.86
C ASP A 90 -21.33 -7.79 14.97
N GLU A 91 -21.55 -8.87 15.71
CA GLU A 91 -20.69 -9.27 16.83
C GLU A 91 -19.29 -9.68 16.34
N SER A 92 -19.16 -10.14 15.09
CA SER A 92 -17.86 -10.51 14.50
C SER A 92 -16.90 -9.33 14.43
N PHE A 93 -17.41 -8.09 14.33
CA PHE A 93 -16.58 -6.89 14.40
C PHE A 93 -15.88 -6.75 15.76
N SER A 94 -16.48 -7.29 16.83
CA SER A 94 -15.93 -7.23 18.19
C SER A 94 -15.09 -8.46 18.55
N GLU A 95 -15.04 -9.48 17.70
CA GLU A 95 -14.21 -10.65 17.94
C GLU A 95 -12.72 -10.28 18.05
N ASN A 96 -12.05 -10.87 19.04
CA ASN A 96 -10.64 -10.67 19.37
C ASN A 96 -10.22 -9.20 19.55
N ARG A 97 -11.15 -8.30 19.89
CA ARG A 97 -10.84 -6.90 20.16
C ARG A 97 -11.75 -6.26 21.21
N ASN A 98 -11.19 -5.32 21.95
CA ASN A 98 -12.01 -4.41 22.75
C ASN A 98 -12.38 -3.22 21.86
N VAL A 99 -13.66 -2.91 21.71
CA VAL A 99 -14.15 -1.85 20.83
C VAL A 99 -14.97 -0.82 21.60
N THR A 100 -14.89 0.45 21.17
CA THR A 100 -15.80 1.51 21.57
C THR A 100 -16.17 2.33 20.35
N PHE A 101 -17.45 2.56 20.15
CA PHE A 101 -17.97 3.40 19.09
C PHE A 101 -18.23 4.83 19.58
N PHE A 102 -18.11 5.79 18.67
CA PHE A 102 -18.39 7.19 18.92
C PHE A 102 -18.96 7.87 17.68
N SER A 103 -19.59 9.02 17.89
CA SER A 103 -19.93 9.95 16.82
C SER A 103 -19.66 11.37 17.29
N TRP A 104 -19.42 12.26 16.35
CA TRP A 104 -19.39 13.69 16.65
C TRP A 104 -19.96 14.52 15.50
N LYS A 105 -20.35 15.75 15.84
CA LYS A 105 -20.93 16.71 14.89
C LYS A 105 -20.39 18.12 15.14
N SER A 106 -20.05 18.80 14.05
CA SER A 106 -19.73 20.24 13.93
C SER A 106 -20.36 20.77 12.62
N ASP A 107 -19.59 21.46 11.77
CA ASP A 107 -19.83 21.72 10.34
C ASP A 107 -19.90 20.45 9.49
N VAL A 108 -19.30 19.35 9.96
CA VAL A 108 -19.43 18.00 9.39
C VAL A 108 -19.91 17.02 10.46
N ARG A 109 -20.19 15.78 10.06
CA ARG A 109 -20.51 14.69 11.00
C ARG A 109 -19.57 13.52 10.78
N ALA A 110 -19.24 12.82 11.85
CA ALA A 110 -18.43 11.61 11.78
C ALA A 110 -18.97 10.49 12.65
N ASN A 111 -18.86 9.27 12.14
CA ASN A 111 -19.06 8.02 12.86
C ASN A 111 -17.72 7.33 13.00
N GLY A 112 -17.36 6.90 14.21
CA GLY A 112 -16.04 6.34 14.47
C GLY A 112 -16.07 5.14 15.41
N ALA A 113 -14.97 4.41 15.37
CA ALA A 113 -14.67 3.34 16.29
C ALA A 113 -13.23 3.47 16.76
N ILE A 114 -12.99 3.12 18.01
CA ILE A 114 -11.66 2.80 18.51
C ILE A 114 -11.67 1.33 18.91
N TRP A 115 -10.59 0.61 18.61
CA TRP A 115 -10.42 -0.73 19.15
C TRP A 115 -8.98 -1.01 19.51
N HIS A 116 -8.81 -1.97 20.42
CA HIS A 116 -7.54 -2.65 20.68
C HIS A 116 -7.64 -4.11 20.24
N CYS A 117 -6.86 -4.49 19.24
CA CYS A 117 -6.79 -5.87 18.76
C CYS A 117 -5.92 -6.73 19.67
N HIS A 118 -6.42 -7.89 20.06
CA HIS A 118 -5.72 -8.81 20.95
C HIS A 118 -4.64 -9.63 20.22
N GLU A 119 -4.65 -9.68 18.89
CA GLU A 119 -3.64 -10.40 18.10
C GLU A 119 -2.44 -9.50 17.79
N CYS A 120 -2.65 -8.44 17.01
CA CYS A 120 -1.57 -7.55 16.58
C CYS A 120 -1.18 -6.48 17.62
N LYS A 121 -1.93 -6.36 18.73
CA LYS A 121 -1.72 -5.39 19.82
C LYS A 121 -1.77 -3.92 19.37
N ARG A 122 -2.45 -3.64 18.26
CA ARG A 122 -2.69 -2.28 17.78
C ARG A 122 -3.88 -1.67 18.49
N ILE A 123 -3.79 -0.39 18.76
CA ILE A 123 -4.93 0.49 19.01
C ILE A 123 -5.19 1.24 17.71
N VAL A 124 -6.38 1.09 17.15
CA VAL A 124 -6.79 1.78 15.92
C VAL A 124 -7.99 2.67 16.23
N VAL A 125 -7.93 3.91 15.76
CA VAL A 125 -9.05 4.84 15.70
C VAL A 125 -9.42 5.01 14.24
N VAL A 126 -10.66 4.71 13.88
CA VAL A 126 -11.24 4.97 12.56
C VAL A 126 -12.37 5.97 12.70
N GLN A 127 -12.53 6.85 11.72
CA GLN A 127 -13.75 7.62 11.56
C GLN A 127 -14.10 7.85 10.09
N VAL A 128 -15.38 7.71 9.79
CA VAL A 128 -15.99 8.03 8.50
C VAL A 128 -16.70 9.37 8.64
N ILE A 129 -16.28 10.34 7.83
CA ILE A 129 -16.72 11.73 7.86
C ILE A 129 -17.62 11.99 6.65
N GLY A 130 -18.68 12.77 6.84
CA GLY A 130 -19.55 13.20 5.75
C GLY A 130 -20.24 14.51 6.05
N HIS A 131 -20.95 15.04 5.05
CA HIS A 131 -21.71 16.27 5.22
C HIS A 131 -22.91 16.06 6.14
N LEU A 132 -23.41 17.15 6.76
CA LEU A 132 -24.51 17.06 7.73
C LEU A 132 -25.80 16.46 7.16
N LYS A 133 -26.09 16.71 5.88
CA LYS A 133 -27.31 16.25 5.17
C LYS A 133 -27.14 14.91 4.46
N GLU A 134 -25.92 14.40 4.36
CA GLU A 134 -25.63 13.17 3.62
C GLU A 134 -26.00 11.93 4.44
N ASN A 135 -26.59 10.89 3.85
CA ASN A 135 -26.79 9.61 4.55
C ASN A 135 -25.51 8.76 4.53
N MET A 136 -24.87 8.62 5.70
CA MET A 136 -23.57 7.96 5.86
C MET A 136 -23.68 6.55 6.42
N ARG A 137 -24.88 6.06 6.71
CA ARG A 137 -25.06 4.79 7.44
C ARG A 137 -24.46 3.63 6.66
N ASP A 138 -24.84 3.47 5.39
CA ASP A 138 -24.42 2.33 4.58
C ASP A 138 -22.93 2.38 4.25
N ILE A 139 -22.40 3.57 3.97
CA ILE A 139 -20.96 3.80 3.76
C ILE A 139 -20.18 3.46 5.03
N THR A 140 -20.63 3.94 6.19
CA THR A 140 -19.97 3.66 7.49
C THR A 140 -19.95 2.16 7.78
N LEU A 141 -21.10 1.49 7.61
CA LEU A 141 -21.22 0.05 7.88
C LEU A 141 -20.35 -0.78 6.95
N ARG A 142 -20.30 -0.46 5.66
CA ARG A 142 -19.44 -1.18 4.71
C ARG A 142 -17.95 -1.00 5.02
N ILE A 143 -17.53 0.22 5.37
CA ILE A 143 -16.14 0.48 5.78
C ILE A 143 -15.80 -0.29 7.06
N PHE A 144 -16.68 -0.26 8.08
CA PHE A 144 -16.40 -0.96 9.33
C PHE A 144 -16.43 -2.48 9.17
N ASN A 145 -17.33 -3.02 8.37
CA ASN A 145 -17.38 -4.48 8.16
C ASN A 145 -16.20 -4.99 7.29
N SER A 146 -15.53 -4.12 6.52
CA SER A 146 -14.39 -4.50 5.68
C SER A 146 -13.03 -4.20 6.28
N ILE A 147 -12.96 -3.43 7.38
CA ILE A 147 -11.69 -3.03 7.96
C ILE A 147 -11.01 -4.19 8.71
N SER A 148 -9.74 -4.42 8.39
CA SER A 148 -8.88 -5.37 9.09
C SER A 148 -7.55 -4.72 9.41
N ASP A 149 -7.10 -4.88 10.66
CA ASP A 149 -5.82 -4.34 11.14
C ASP A 149 -4.65 -5.34 11.10
N HIS A 150 -4.95 -6.56 10.66
CA HIS A 150 -4.05 -7.67 10.39
C HIS A 150 -4.75 -8.67 9.46
N PRO A 151 -4.93 -8.35 8.16
CA PRO A 151 -5.56 -9.28 7.23
C PRO A 151 -4.86 -10.65 7.25
N PRO A 152 -5.49 -11.75 6.82
CA PRO A 152 -4.80 -13.05 6.71
C PRO A 152 -3.75 -13.04 5.57
N GLY A 153 -2.90 -14.06 5.52
CA GLY A 153 -1.90 -14.25 4.46
C GLY A 153 -0.48 -13.81 4.79
N TYR A 154 0.39 -13.85 3.78
CA TYR A 154 1.84 -13.59 3.93
C TYR A 154 2.30 -12.24 3.34
N THR A 155 1.39 -11.52 2.69
CA THR A 155 1.63 -10.20 2.10
C THR A 155 0.80 -9.12 2.79
N ASN A 156 1.18 -7.87 2.56
CA ASN A 156 0.39 -6.69 2.84
C ASN A 156 0.08 -6.01 1.51
N LEU A 157 -1.19 -5.67 1.33
CA LEU A 157 -1.63 -4.77 0.27
C LEU A 157 -1.12 -3.36 0.55
N TRP A 158 -0.60 -2.73 -0.50
CA TRP A 158 -0.25 -1.31 -0.53
C TRP A 158 -0.99 -0.63 -1.67
N SER A 159 -1.70 0.43 -1.34
CA SER A 159 -2.57 1.16 -2.25
C SER A 159 -2.22 2.65 -2.25
N ALA A 160 -1.98 3.24 -3.43
CA ALA A 160 -1.83 4.67 -3.59
C ALA A 160 -2.09 5.08 -5.05
N TYR A 161 -3.00 6.03 -5.30
CA TYR A 161 -3.25 6.62 -6.63
C TYR A 161 -3.29 5.57 -7.76
N GLN A 162 -4.22 4.61 -7.64
CA GLN A 162 -4.46 3.50 -8.57
C GLN A 162 -3.29 2.51 -8.75
N LEU A 163 -2.25 2.59 -7.92
CA LEU A 163 -1.31 1.50 -7.72
C LEU A 163 -1.81 0.63 -6.56
N ASN A 164 -2.03 -0.66 -6.83
CA ASN A 164 -2.25 -1.70 -5.83
C ASN A 164 -1.15 -2.74 -5.99
N VAL A 165 -0.46 -3.09 -4.91
CA VAL A 165 0.63 -4.08 -4.93
C VAL A 165 0.67 -4.87 -3.63
N GLU A 166 0.90 -6.18 -3.74
CA GLU A 166 1.10 -7.06 -2.59
C GLU A 166 2.60 -7.19 -2.29
N ILE A 167 3.00 -6.87 -1.06
CA ILE A 167 4.40 -6.93 -0.62
C ILE A 167 4.52 -7.92 0.55
N PRO A 168 5.49 -8.84 0.56
CA PRO A 168 5.65 -9.79 1.66
C PRO A 168 5.80 -9.07 3.02
N ARG A 169 5.09 -9.56 4.06
CA ARG A 169 4.92 -8.90 5.37
C ARG A 169 6.19 -8.54 6.11
N ARG A 170 7.27 -9.26 5.83
CA ARG A 170 8.59 -9.04 6.41
C ARG A 170 9.16 -7.67 6.03
N TYR A 171 8.80 -7.14 4.87
CA TYR A 171 9.31 -5.86 4.40
C TYR A 171 8.53 -4.69 5.01
N ARG A 172 9.26 -3.66 5.44
CA ARG A 172 8.71 -2.41 5.98
C ARG A 172 8.94 -1.29 5.00
N LEU A 173 7.98 -0.37 4.90
CA LEU A 173 8.15 0.83 4.09
C LEU A 173 9.31 1.67 4.65
N ASP A 174 10.28 1.95 3.78
CA ASP A 174 11.45 2.77 4.06
C ASP A 174 11.28 4.16 3.48
N LYS A 175 10.89 4.23 2.19
CA LYS A 175 10.71 5.50 1.47
C LYS A 175 9.46 5.44 0.62
N GLN A 176 8.83 6.60 0.49
CA GLN A 176 7.73 6.80 -0.42
C GLN A 176 7.88 8.13 -1.15
N LYS A 177 7.44 8.17 -2.40
CA LYS A 177 7.17 9.41 -3.14
C LYS A 177 5.80 9.26 -3.79
N LEU A 178 4.94 10.22 -3.54
CA LEU A 178 3.55 10.22 -3.98
C LEU A 178 3.31 11.52 -4.76
N MET A 179 3.76 11.55 -6.01
CA MET A 179 3.70 12.72 -6.88
C MET A 179 2.75 12.49 -8.05
N SER A 180 2.23 13.58 -8.62
CA SER A 180 1.53 13.50 -9.91
C SER A 180 2.49 12.95 -10.97
N GLY A 181 2.10 11.86 -11.63
CA GLY A 181 2.90 11.19 -12.65
C GLY A 181 4.05 10.29 -12.14
N TYR A 182 4.34 10.27 -10.83
CA TYR A 182 5.37 9.38 -10.28
C TYR A 182 5.06 8.91 -8.87
N LEU A 183 5.01 7.59 -8.69
CA LEU A 183 4.94 6.92 -7.40
C LEU A 183 6.21 6.10 -7.17
N LEU A 184 6.70 6.11 -5.94
CA LEU A 184 7.71 5.18 -5.43
C LEU A 184 7.24 4.67 -4.08
N LEU A 185 7.23 3.35 -3.91
CA LEU A 185 7.17 2.68 -2.62
C LEU A 185 8.41 1.78 -2.50
N SER A 186 9.30 2.11 -1.57
CA SER A 186 10.52 1.36 -1.28
C SER A 186 10.38 0.68 0.06
N PHE A 187 10.68 -0.61 0.10
CA PHE A 187 10.55 -1.46 1.26
C PHE A 187 11.87 -2.16 1.58
N VAL A 188 12.12 -2.37 2.87
CA VAL A 188 13.37 -2.96 3.37
C VAL A 188 13.09 -4.07 4.38
N ASP A 189 13.94 -5.08 4.36
CA ASP A 189 14.08 -6.10 5.40
C ASP A 189 15.56 -6.46 5.56
N GLY A 190 16.22 -5.81 6.53
CA GLY A 190 17.66 -5.85 6.66
C GLY A 190 18.36 -5.29 5.41
N SER A 191 19.13 -6.14 4.72
CA SER A 191 19.80 -5.79 3.45
C SER A 191 18.94 -6.04 2.21
N ARG A 192 17.75 -6.61 2.36
CA ARG A 192 16.84 -6.92 1.26
C ARG A 192 16.02 -5.68 0.95
N THR A 193 15.84 -5.37 -0.33
CA THR A 193 15.06 -4.22 -0.76
C THR A 193 14.09 -4.60 -1.86
N ILE A 194 12.89 -4.03 -1.81
CA ILE A 194 11.89 -4.06 -2.90
C ILE A 194 11.53 -2.62 -3.19
N ALA A 195 11.62 -2.18 -4.43
CA ALA A 195 11.11 -0.89 -4.87
C ALA A 195 10.04 -1.10 -5.94
N VAL A 196 8.89 -0.49 -5.76
CA VAL A 196 7.79 -0.47 -6.71
C VAL A 196 7.59 0.97 -7.15
N GLU A 197 7.68 1.19 -8.45
CA GLU A 197 7.57 2.50 -9.06
C GLU A 197 6.48 2.50 -10.14
N ARG A 198 5.72 3.58 -10.21
CA ARG A 198 4.74 3.83 -11.26
C ARG A 198 5.02 5.19 -11.86
N TYR A 199 5.21 5.23 -13.17
CA TYR A 199 5.42 6.44 -13.94
C TYR A 199 4.24 6.69 -14.87
N GLY A 200 3.94 7.95 -15.15
CA GLY A 200 3.01 8.35 -16.20
C GLY A 200 3.03 9.86 -16.47
N PRO A 201 2.58 10.29 -17.66
CA PRO A 201 2.17 9.45 -18.79
C PRO A 201 3.39 8.83 -19.52
N ALA A 202 3.27 7.59 -19.99
CA ALA A 202 4.39 6.79 -20.51
C ALA A 202 4.91 7.28 -21.86
N ASP A 203 4.01 7.61 -22.80
CA ASP A 203 4.30 8.24 -24.08
C ASP A 203 5.24 9.47 -23.98
N VAL A 204 4.99 10.35 -23.00
CA VAL A 204 5.82 11.53 -22.73
C VAL A 204 7.20 11.15 -22.18
N LEU A 205 7.29 10.07 -21.40
CA LEU A 205 8.53 9.63 -20.77
C LEU A 205 9.42 8.84 -21.72
N LEU A 206 8.82 8.00 -22.57
CA LEU A 206 9.53 7.18 -23.55
C LEU A 206 10.08 8.03 -24.69
N LYS A 207 9.36 9.07 -25.14
CA LYS A 207 9.78 9.95 -26.27
C LYS A 207 10.27 9.15 -27.47
N GLU A 208 9.45 8.18 -27.92
CA GLU A 208 9.74 7.28 -29.04
C GLU A 208 10.92 6.30 -28.82
N ARG A 209 11.41 6.14 -27.57
CA ARG A 209 12.40 5.12 -27.22
C ARG A 209 11.71 3.85 -26.74
N ASP A 210 12.36 2.72 -26.97
CA ASP A 210 11.94 1.46 -26.36
C ASP A 210 12.12 1.46 -24.84
N LEU A 211 11.38 0.58 -24.16
CA LEU A 211 11.35 0.51 -22.71
C LEU A 211 12.71 0.15 -22.09
N GLU A 212 13.53 -0.64 -22.79
CA GLU A 212 14.86 -1.06 -22.31
C GLU A 212 15.83 0.12 -22.29
N THR A 213 15.86 0.89 -23.37
CA THR A 213 16.68 2.08 -23.51
C THR A 213 16.31 3.11 -22.44
N TRP A 214 15.00 3.32 -22.21
CA TRP A 214 14.51 4.18 -21.13
C TRP A 214 14.96 3.67 -19.75
N PHE A 215 14.83 2.36 -19.49
CA PHE A 215 15.24 1.74 -18.23
C PHE A 215 16.74 1.94 -17.96
N ARG A 216 17.60 1.57 -18.91
CA ARG A 216 19.07 1.65 -18.73
C ARG A 216 19.53 3.07 -18.40
N ARG A 217 18.88 4.08 -19.00
CA ARG A 217 19.15 5.49 -18.71
C ARG A 217 18.63 5.91 -17.34
N THR A 218 17.39 5.57 -17.02
CA THR A 218 16.71 5.98 -15.78
C THR A 218 17.36 5.35 -14.55
N TYR A 219 17.78 4.09 -14.67
CA TYR A 219 18.32 3.30 -13.57
C TYR A 219 19.84 3.08 -13.65
N ALA A 220 20.57 3.84 -14.50
CA ALA A 220 22.01 3.67 -14.71
C ALA A 220 22.82 3.54 -13.40
N LYS A 221 22.50 4.38 -12.39
CA LYS A 221 23.14 4.32 -11.07
C LYS A 221 22.73 3.11 -10.24
N ALA A 222 21.46 2.70 -10.32
CA ALA A 222 20.92 1.59 -9.54
C ALA A 222 21.40 0.22 -10.06
N ILE A 223 21.68 0.12 -11.36
CA ILE A 223 22.17 -1.11 -12.00
C ILE A 223 23.71 -1.18 -12.10
N ALA A 224 24.41 -0.10 -11.73
CA ALA A 224 25.87 -0.06 -11.75
C ALA A 224 26.45 -1.15 -10.81
N GLY A 225 27.38 -1.96 -11.34
CA GLY A 225 28.02 -3.05 -10.59
C GLY A 225 27.28 -4.40 -10.63
N TYR A 226 26.18 -4.49 -11.38
CA TYR A 226 25.47 -5.75 -11.64
C TYR A 226 25.66 -6.18 -13.10
N GLY A 227 25.93 -7.48 -13.30
CA GLY A 227 25.76 -8.13 -14.59
C GLY A 227 24.41 -8.83 -14.61
N PHE A 228 23.61 -8.62 -15.65
CA PHE A 228 22.25 -9.16 -15.77
C PHE A 228 21.93 -9.58 -17.20
N SER A 229 21.11 -10.61 -17.35
CA SER A 229 20.40 -10.90 -18.59
C SER A 229 19.15 -10.02 -18.71
N VAL A 230 18.69 -9.82 -19.94
CA VAL A 230 17.45 -9.12 -20.23
C VAL A 230 16.61 -10.02 -21.12
N GLU A 231 15.40 -10.34 -20.68
CA GLU A 231 14.40 -11.06 -21.45
C GLU A 231 13.25 -10.11 -21.77
N LYS A 232 12.84 -10.06 -23.03
CA LYS A 232 11.70 -9.26 -23.49
C LYS A 232 10.50 -10.15 -23.72
N ARG A 233 9.33 -9.68 -23.32
CA ARG A 233 8.06 -10.31 -23.60
C ARG A 233 7.03 -9.25 -23.93
N ASP A 234 6.56 -9.30 -25.17
CA ASP A 234 5.54 -8.39 -25.65
C ASP A 234 4.21 -9.14 -25.72
N THR A 235 3.16 -8.49 -25.25
CA THR A 235 1.77 -8.91 -25.41
C THR A 235 1.00 -7.86 -26.20
N GLU A 236 -0.26 -8.14 -26.55
CA GLU A 236 -1.14 -7.12 -27.16
C GLU A 236 -1.35 -5.90 -26.23
N TYR A 237 -1.22 -6.08 -24.92
CA TYR A 237 -1.61 -5.09 -23.91
C TYR A 237 -0.42 -4.40 -23.23
N ASP A 238 0.75 -5.03 -23.21
CA ASP A 238 1.97 -4.50 -22.60
C ASP A 238 3.27 -4.97 -23.26
N GLU A 239 4.28 -4.08 -23.24
CA GLU A 239 5.69 -4.39 -23.50
C GLU A 239 6.34 -4.68 -22.14
N ARG A 240 6.90 -5.89 -21.94
CA ARG A 240 7.57 -6.28 -20.68
C ARG A 240 9.04 -6.60 -20.86
N ILE A 241 9.82 -6.25 -19.84
CA ILE A 241 11.22 -6.56 -19.73
C ILE A 241 11.49 -7.16 -18.35
N GLU A 242 12.06 -8.36 -18.36
CA GLU A 242 12.55 -9.06 -17.17
C GLU A 242 14.08 -8.96 -17.12
N LEU A 243 14.61 -8.61 -15.95
CA LEU A 243 16.04 -8.58 -15.69
C LEU A 243 16.37 -9.47 -14.51
N ASP A 244 17.37 -10.33 -14.68
CA ASP A 244 17.92 -11.16 -13.62
C ASP A 244 19.44 -11.11 -13.65
N GLY A 245 20.05 -10.82 -12.51
CA GLY A 245 21.47 -10.60 -12.41
C GLY A 245 22.02 -10.68 -11.00
N SER A 246 23.34 -10.55 -10.92
CA SER A 246 24.06 -10.54 -9.65
C SER A 246 25.25 -9.59 -9.68
N THR A 247 25.76 -9.23 -8.51
CA THR A 247 26.95 -8.37 -8.41
C THR A 247 28.12 -8.98 -9.17
N SER A 248 28.70 -8.23 -10.11
CA SER A 248 29.89 -8.65 -10.85
C SER A 248 31.13 -8.49 -9.97
N ARG A 249 31.89 -9.57 -9.67
CA ARG A 249 33.19 -9.47 -8.99
C ARG A 249 34.33 -9.96 -9.89
N ILE A 250 35.48 -9.29 -9.81
CA ILE A 250 36.70 -9.60 -10.58
C ILE A 250 37.20 -11.04 -10.32
N ILE A 251 36.93 -11.59 -9.12
CA ILE A 251 37.29 -12.95 -8.68
C ILE A 251 36.50 -14.08 -9.36
N ASP A 252 35.57 -13.78 -10.27
CA ASP A 252 34.79 -14.79 -11.00
C ASP A 252 35.58 -15.49 -12.13
N LYS A 253 36.84 -15.07 -12.35
CA LYS A 253 37.77 -15.71 -13.30
C LYS A 253 38.63 -16.82 -12.69
N VAL A 254 38.47 -17.14 -11.39
CA VAL A 254 39.28 -18.16 -10.71
C VAL A 254 38.53 -19.51 -10.72
N PRO A 255 39.09 -20.60 -11.29
CA PRO A 255 38.46 -21.91 -11.28
C PRO A 255 38.38 -22.45 -9.85
N MET A 256 37.18 -22.86 -9.42
CA MET A 256 36.88 -23.34 -8.06
C MET A 256 35.99 -24.59 -8.13
N SER A 257 35.94 -25.36 -7.05
CA SER A 257 35.13 -26.59 -6.99
C SER A 257 33.61 -26.32 -7.08
N PRO A 258 32.81 -27.26 -7.61
CA PRO A 258 31.37 -27.08 -7.85
C PRO A 258 30.55 -26.73 -6.59
N VAL A 259 30.89 -27.33 -5.45
CA VAL A 259 30.18 -27.10 -4.17
C VAL A 259 30.40 -25.66 -3.67
N LEU A 260 31.61 -25.12 -3.83
CA LEU A 260 31.93 -23.74 -3.47
C LEU A 260 31.28 -22.73 -4.44
N LEU A 261 31.02 -23.11 -5.69
CA LEU A 261 30.30 -22.28 -6.65
C LEU A 261 28.83 -22.10 -6.25
N VAL A 262 28.14 -23.17 -5.80
CA VAL A 262 26.73 -23.11 -5.38
C VAL A 262 26.56 -22.22 -4.13
N ASP A 263 27.36 -22.42 -3.09
CA ASP A 263 27.29 -21.60 -1.86
C ASP A 263 27.68 -20.14 -2.13
N LYS A 264 28.65 -19.89 -3.03
CA LYS A 264 29.01 -18.52 -3.44
C LYS A 264 27.86 -17.86 -4.22
N VAL A 265 27.18 -18.56 -5.12
CA VAL A 265 26.03 -18.03 -5.89
C VAL A 265 24.85 -17.71 -4.96
N MET A 266 24.52 -18.59 -4.01
CA MET A 266 23.44 -18.33 -3.05
C MET A 266 23.74 -17.16 -2.10
N ARG A 267 25.02 -16.85 -1.85
CA ARG A 267 25.46 -15.70 -1.04
C ARG A 267 25.64 -14.40 -1.83
N ARG A 268 25.58 -14.43 -3.17
CA ARG A 268 25.68 -13.22 -4.00
C ARG A 268 24.45 -12.35 -3.77
N THR A 269 24.68 -11.05 -3.76
CA THR A 269 23.57 -10.10 -3.87
C THR A 269 23.08 -10.16 -5.31
N SER A 270 21.87 -10.67 -5.47
CA SER A 270 21.13 -10.72 -6.72
C SER A 270 20.33 -9.43 -6.89
N PHE A 271 20.20 -9.00 -8.13
CA PHE A 271 19.35 -7.92 -8.56
C PHE A 271 18.40 -8.49 -9.59
N ALA A 272 17.11 -8.27 -9.40
CA ALA A 272 16.12 -8.55 -10.42
C ALA A 272 15.19 -7.37 -10.60
N ALA A 273 14.69 -7.21 -11.81
CA ALA A 273 13.69 -6.20 -12.09
C ALA A 273 12.64 -6.71 -13.08
N GLN A 274 11.41 -6.25 -12.90
CA GLN A 274 10.28 -6.47 -13.79
C GLN A 274 9.79 -5.09 -14.20
N LEU A 275 9.81 -4.80 -15.49
CA LEU A 275 9.38 -3.53 -16.05
C LEU A 275 8.37 -3.75 -17.14
N TRP A 276 7.32 -2.95 -17.16
CA TRP A 276 6.39 -2.99 -18.27
C TRP A 276 5.72 -1.66 -18.53
N HIS A 277 5.40 -1.44 -19.80
CA HIS A 277 4.56 -0.35 -20.25
C HIS A 277 3.15 -0.89 -20.52
N CYS A 278 2.18 -0.44 -19.73
CA CYS A 278 0.77 -0.74 -19.97
C CYS A 278 0.18 0.30 -20.92
N HIS A 279 -0.11 -0.10 -22.17
CA HIS A 279 -0.62 0.81 -23.20
C HIS A 279 -1.98 1.39 -22.82
N LYS A 280 -2.88 0.58 -22.25
CA LYS A 280 -4.25 1.00 -21.86
C LYS A 280 -4.26 2.10 -20.79
N SER A 281 -3.35 2.03 -19.83
CA SER A 281 -3.27 3.01 -18.73
C SER A 281 -2.24 4.13 -18.98
N ASN A 282 -1.49 4.05 -20.09
CA ASN A 282 -0.37 4.92 -20.44
C ASN A 282 0.60 5.11 -19.26
N ARG A 283 1.01 4.00 -18.63
CA ARG A 283 1.87 3.97 -17.45
C ARG A 283 3.00 2.98 -17.61
N ILE A 284 4.14 3.31 -17.03
CA ILE A 284 5.26 2.38 -16.86
C ILE A 284 5.30 1.95 -15.40
N PHE A 285 5.42 0.65 -15.17
CA PHE A 285 5.65 0.09 -13.85
C PHE A 285 7.04 -0.51 -13.78
N ALA A 286 7.70 -0.36 -12.65
CA ALA A 286 8.99 -0.97 -12.39
C ALA A 286 9.01 -1.56 -10.98
N VAL A 287 9.23 -2.86 -10.90
CA VAL A 287 9.49 -3.58 -9.66
C VAL A 287 10.96 -3.96 -9.65
N ARG A 288 11.70 -3.55 -8.64
CA ARG A 288 13.11 -3.87 -8.46
C ARG A 288 13.32 -4.55 -7.13
N VAL A 289 14.06 -5.66 -7.14
CA VAL A 289 14.35 -6.45 -5.95
C VAL A 289 15.85 -6.67 -5.84
N VAL A 290 16.38 -6.41 -4.64
CA VAL A 290 17.78 -6.69 -4.31
C VAL A 290 17.81 -7.53 -3.04
N LEU A 291 18.35 -8.74 -3.13
CA LEU A 291 18.49 -9.66 -2.00
C LEU A 291 19.56 -10.71 -2.27
N LYS A 292 19.98 -11.46 -1.25
CA LYS A 292 20.81 -12.66 -1.44
C LYS A 292 19.93 -13.85 -1.82
N GLY A 293 20.21 -14.49 -2.96
CA GLY A 293 19.42 -15.61 -3.48
C GLY A 293 18.45 -15.24 -4.60
N GLU A 294 17.22 -15.76 -4.55
CA GLU A 294 16.23 -15.70 -5.65
C GLU A 294 15.51 -14.34 -5.77
N ALA A 295 16.22 -13.30 -6.21
CA ALA A 295 15.62 -11.98 -6.44
C ALA A 295 14.53 -12.00 -7.52
N ALA A 296 14.75 -12.75 -8.61
CA ALA A 296 13.82 -12.83 -9.74
C ALA A 296 12.45 -13.38 -9.36
N LYS A 297 12.40 -14.40 -8.51
CA LYS A 297 11.15 -14.97 -8.01
C LYS A 297 10.31 -13.93 -7.28
N ILE A 298 10.90 -13.22 -6.31
CA ILE A 298 10.18 -12.18 -5.55
C ILE A 298 9.79 -11.01 -6.47
N ALA A 299 10.66 -10.62 -7.41
CA ALA A 299 10.33 -9.55 -8.35
C ALA A 299 9.11 -9.90 -9.20
N ARG A 300 9.03 -11.14 -9.70
CA ARG A 300 7.89 -11.64 -10.48
C ARG A 300 6.61 -11.74 -9.64
N GLU A 301 6.67 -12.34 -8.45
CA GLU A 301 5.52 -12.41 -7.52
C GLU A 301 4.94 -11.03 -7.19
N VAL A 302 5.80 -10.04 -6.94
CA VAL A 302 5.38 -8.66 -6.67
C VAL A 302 4.81 -8.01 -7.93
N ALA A 303 5.44 -8.17 -9.09
CA ALA A 303 4.95 -7.61 -10.35
C ALA A 303 3.60 -8.19 -10.77
N ASP A 304 3.41 -9.49 -10.64
CA ASP A 304 2.17 -10.19 -10.98
C ASP A 304 0.99 -9.78 -10.07
N SER A 305 1.27 -9.25 -8.87
CA SER A 305 0.24 -8.70 -7.99
C SER A 305 -0.31 -7.34 -8.44
N ILE A 306 0.37 -6.67 -9.39
CA ILE A 306 0.00 -5.32 -9.84
C ILE A 306 -1.01 -5.42 -10.99
N GLN A 307 -2.24 -4.99 -10.73
CA GLN A 307 -3.23 -4.80 -11.77
C GLN A 307 -3.02 -3.46 -12.48
N CYS A 308 -2.38 -3.49 -13.65
CA CYS A 308 -2.07 -2.27 -14.40
C CYS A 308 -3.27 -1.68 -15.17
N CYS A 309 -4.24 -2.52 -15.54
CA CYS A 309 -5.54 -2.12 -16.05
C CYS A 309 -6.62 -3.01 -15.46
N SER A 310 -7.72 -2.42 -15.00
CA SER A 310 -8.92 -3.17 -14.66
C SER A 310 -9.39 -3.89 -15.93
N ALA A 311 -9.31 -5.23 -15.91
CA ALA A 311 -10.09 -6.05 -16.81
C ALA A 311 -11.55 -5.85 -16.38
N ASN A 312 -12.33 -5.13 -17.17
CA ASN A 312 -13.78 -5.17 -17.05
C ASN A 312 -14.41 -5.15 -18.44
N SER A 313 -15.31 -6.13 -18.61
CA SER A 313 -16.38 -6.25 -19.62
C SER A 313 -15.96 -6.31 -21.10
N GLY A 314 -15.85 -7.51 -21.67
CA GLY A 314 -15.66 -7.69 -23.10
C GLY A 314 -15.77 -9.10 -23.68
N ASP A 315 -15.25 -10.15 -23.02
CA ASP A 315 -15.32 -11.49 -23.61
C ASP A 315 -16.56 -12.23 -23.11
N GLY A 316 -17.63 -12.07 -23.90
CA GLY A 316 -18.78 -12.93 -23.84
C GLY A 316 -18.36 -14.40 -24.00
N MET A 317 -18.90 -15.22 -23.10
CA MET A 317 -19.17 -16.62 -23.40
C MET A 317 -19.87 -16.68 -24.77
N ASN A 318 -19.14 -17.11 -25.79
CA ASN A 318 -19.68 -17.74 -26.98
C ASN A 318 -18.77 -18.91 -27.29
N GLY A 319 -19.21 -20.09 -26.88
CA GLY A 319 -18.49 -21.34 -27.07
C GLY A 319 -19.30 -22.53 -26.59
N ILE A 320 -20.44 -22.74 -27.26
CA ILE A 320 -21.21 -23.99 -27.46
C ILE A 320 -21.51 -24.84 -26.22
#